data_AF-A0A6I2H096-F1
#
_entry.id   AF-A0A6I2H096-F1
#
_cell.length_a   1.000
_cell.length_b   1.000
_cell.length_c   1.000
_cell.angle_alpha   90.00
_cell.angle_beta   90.00
_cell.angle_gamma   90.00
#
_symmetry.space_group_name_H-M   'P 1'
#
loop_
_entity.id
_entity.type
_entity.pdbx_description
1 polymer ?
#
loop_
_entity_poly.entity_id
_entity_poly.type
_entity_poly.pdbx_seq_one_letter_code
_entity_poly.pdbx_strand_id
1 'polypeptide(L)'
;MAPLRTRCAAVALGLATLLLSACGPAEELVLKEGQTINGLRYCAYGCPLDTFCAELFLKDTGRSPPICVPLEICDRFTCDNGGECRIFDTFPAEVRCSG
;
A
#
# COMPACT_ATOMS: atom_id res chain seq x y z
N MET A 1 19.93 -0.43 23.83
CA MET A 1 18.59 -0.74 23.30
C MET A 1 18.66 -0.88 21.78
N ALA A 2 18.23 -2.05 21.29
CA ALA A 2 17.34 -2.31 20.14
C ALA A 2 17.46 -1.51 18.82
N PRO A 3 17.22 -2.15 17.65
CA PRO A 3 18.21 -2.23 16.57
C PRO A 3 17.68 -1.83 15.16
N LEU A 4 18.57 -1.97 14.17
CA LEU A 4 18.32 -2.06 12.71
C LEU A 4 17.87 -0.75 12.02
N ARG A 5 18.74 0.28 11.95
CA ARG A 5 19.69 0.48 10.84
C ARG A 5 19.29 -0.25 9.55
N THR A 6 18.65 0.51 8.67
CA THR A 6 18.50 0.37 7.22
C THR A 6 19.51 -0.62 6.63
N ARG A 7 19.09 -1.85 6.35
CA ARG A 7 19.92 -2.84 5.66
C ARG A 7 19.58 -2.85 4.18
N CYS A 8 19.97 -1.79 3.47
CA CYS A 8 20.43 -1.98 2.10
C CYS A 8 21.84 -2.57 2.24
N ALA A 9 21.94 -3.90 2.17
CA ALA A 9 23.22 -4.56 2.13
C ALA A 9 23.93 -4.15 0.84
N ALA A 10 24.87 -3.20 0.93
CA ALA A 10 25.89 -3.02 -0.09
C ALA A 10 26.76 -4.29 -0.04
N VAL A 11 26.41 -5.29 -0.85
CA VAL A 11 27.25 -6.48 -1.06
C VAL A 11 28.37 -6.05 -1.98
N ALA A 12 29.41 -5.46 -1.39
CA ALA A 12 30.70 -5.30 -2.04
C ALA A 12 31.47 -6.61 -1.84
N LEU A 13 31.41 -7.53 -2.80
CA LEU A 13 32.40 -8.60 -3.00
C LEU A 13 32.18 -9.20 -4.40
N GLY A 14 33.29 -9.40 -5.11
CA GLY A 14 33.32 -9.62 -6.56
C GLY A 14 32.68 -10.91 -7.05
N LEU A 15 32.49 -10.93 -8.38
CA LEU A 15 32.15 -12.06 -9.23
C LEU A 15 30.82 -12.79 -8.92
N ALA A 16 29.88 -12.58 -9.85
CA ALA A 16 28.69 -13.40 -10.11
C ALA A 16 27.62 -13.41 -9.01
N THR A 17 26.62 -12.54 -9.12
CA THR A 17 25.22 -12.88 -8.81
C THR A 17 24.29 -11.80 -9.37
N LEU A 18 23.49 -12.17 -10.38
CA LEU A 18 22.33 -11.41 -10.83
C LEU A 18 21.25 -11.51 -9.74
N LEU A 19 21.31 -10.64 -8.74
CA LEU A 19 20.20 -10.43 -7.82
C LEU A 19 19.71 -9.01 -8.06
N LEU A 20 18.63 -8.89 -8.83
CA LEU A 20 17.86 -7.65 -8.89
C LEU A 20 17.33 -7.37 -7.48
N SER A 21 18.05 -6.53 -6.74
CA SER A 21 17.51 -5.89 -5.54
C SER A 21 16.48 -4.86 -6.01
N ALA A 22 15.23 -5.29 -6.14
CA ALA A 22 14.09 -4.38 -6.17
C ALA A 22 13.93 -3.79 -4.76
N CYS A 23 14.83 -2.88 -4.39
CA CYS A 23 14.74 -2.05 -3.21
C CYS A 23 13.96 -0.80 -3.60
N GLY A 24 12.64 -0.91 -3.62
CA GLY A 24 11.76 0.24 -3.67
C GLY A 24 11.35 0.60 -2.24
N PRO A 25 11.51 1.85 -1.77
CA PRO A 25 10.71 2.33 -0.65
C PRO A 25 9.29 2.44 -1.18
N ALA A 26 8.49 1.39 -0.99
CA ALA A 26 7.06 1.56 -1.17
C ALA A 26 6.61 2.45 -0.01
N GLU A 27 6.33 3.70 -0.30
CA GLU A 27 5.46 4.48 0.57
C GLU A 27 4.15 3.69 0.63
N GLU A 28 3.86 3.15 1.80
CA GLU A 28 2.75 2.23 1.99
C GLU A 28 1.72 2.85 2.93
N LEU A 29 0.45 2.48 2.72
CA LEU A 29 -0.66 2.99 3.51
C LEU A 29 -0.63 2.40 4.92
N VAL A 30 -0.74 3.28 5.91
CA VAL A 30 -0.91 2.96 7.32
C VAL A 30 -2.28 3.39 7.76
N LEU A 31 -3.02 2.50 8.39
CA LEU A 31 -4.37 2.77 8.86
C LEU A 31 -4.30 3.70 10.09
N LYS A 32 -5.08 4.78 10.11
CA LYS A 32 -5.15 5.67 11.27
C LYS A 32 -5.67 4.93 12.51
N GLU A 33 -5.20 5.31 13.68
CA GLU A 33 -5.56 4.68 14.95
C GLU A 33 -7.08 4.69 15.17
N GLY A 34 -7.66 3.54 15.51
CA GLY A 34 -9.10 3.36 15.70
C GLY A 34 -9.94 3.18 14.42
N GLN A 35 -9.33 3.21 13.23
CA GLN A 35 -10.01 2.89 11.97
C GLN A 35 -9.93 1.37 11.69
N THR A 36 -10.90 0.84 10.94
CA THR A 36 -10.88 -0.58 10.50
C THR A 36 -11.36 -0.68 9.06
N ILE A 37 -10.72 -1.58 8.31
CA ILE A 37 -11.06 -1.96 6.93
C ILE A 37 -11.70 -3.37 6.87
N ASN A 38 -12.14 -3.90 8.02
CA ASN A 38 -12.80 -5.19 8.09
C ASN A 38 -14.23 -5.16 7.52
N GLY A 39 -14.65 -6.26 6.89
CA GLY A 39 -16.02 -6.46 6.41
C GLY A 39 -16.32 -5.86 5.03
N LEU A 40 -15.29 -5.39 4.30
CA LEU A 40 -15.46 -4.87 2.94
C LEU A 40 -15.74 -6.01 1.94
N ARG A 41 -16.64 -5.73 1.00
CA ARG A 41 -17.10 -6.69 -0.02
C ARG A 41 -16.13 -6.71 -1.20
N TYR A 42 -15.83 -7.90 -1.72
CA TYR A 42 -15.11 -8.06 -2.99
C TYR A 42 -15.90 -7.51 -4.18
N CYS A 43 -15.22 -6.87 -5.11
CA CYS A 43 -15.86 -6.18 -6.24
C CYS A 43 -16.43 -7.09 -7.35
N ALA A 44 -16.61 -8.39 -7.13
CA ALA A 44 -16.83 -9.40 -8.19
C ALA A 44 -17.93 -9.02 -9.22
N TYR A 45 -18.94 -8.25 -8.81
CA TYR A 45 -20.04 -7.79 -9.69
C TYR A 45 -20.29 -6.28 -9.58
N GLY A 46 -19.33 -5.51 -9.08
CA GLY A 46 -19.48 -4.08 -8.80
C GLY A 46 -19.68 -3.76 -7.33
N CYS A 47 -19.75 -2.46 -7.04
CA CYS A 47 -19.81 -1.93 -5.68
C CYS A 47 -21.13 -1.17 -5.42
N PRO A 48 -21.58 -1.10 -4.14
CA PRO A 48 -22.70 -0.26 -3.74
C PRO A 48 -22.50 1.21 -4.15
N LEU A 49 -23.61 1.96 -4.17
CA LEU A 49 -23.58 3.42 -4.31
C LEU A 49 -22.64 4.01 -3.24
N ASP A 50 -21.87 5.04 -3.62
CA ASP A 50 -20.87 5.75 -2.78
C ASP A 50 -19.59 4.96 -2.46
N THR A 51 -19.39 3.81 -3.09
CA THR A 51 -18.15 3.04 -3.02
C THR A 51 -17.63 2.72 -4.42
N PHE A 52 -16.32 2.54 -4.52
CA PHE A 52 -15.66 2.16 -5.77
C PHE A 52 -14.78 0.95 -5.54
N CYS A 53 -14.50 0.22 -6.62
CA CYS A 53 -13.64 -0.94 -6.53
C CYS A 53 -12.18 -0.52 -6.51
N ALA A 54 -11.45 -0.89 -5.46
CA ALA A 54 -10.04 -0.59 -5.36
C ALA A 54 -9.21 -1.67 -4.67
N GLU A 55 -7.91 -1.62 -4.92
CA GLU A 55 -6.89 -2.34 -4.17
C GLU A 55 -6.09 -1.36 -3.33
N LEU A 56 -5.83 -1.73 -2.09
CA LEU A 56 -5.10 -0.93 -1.12
C LEU A 56 -3.68 -1.45 -0.99
N PHE A 57 -2.68 -0.58 -1.10
CA PHE A 57 -1.28 -0.92 -0.89
C PHE A 57 -0.88 -0.59 0.54
N LEU A 58 -1.12 -1.55 1.44
CA LEU A 58 -0.94 -1.45 2.88
C LEU A 58 0.46 -1.89 3.29
N LYS A 59 1.03 -1.23 4.30
CA LYS A 59 2.40 -1.54 4.76
C LYS A 59 2.53 -2.93 5.36
N ASP A 60 1.59 -3.30 6.22
CA ASP A 60 1.72 -4.53 7.01
C ASP A 60 1.22 -5.77 6.26
N THR A 61 0.35 -5.59 5.26
CA THR A 61 -0.34 -6.69 4.56
C THR A 61 -0.09 -6.70 3.05
N GLY A 62 0.61 -5.70 2.51
CA GLY A 62 0.86 -5.55 1.08
C GLY A 62 -0.39 -5.12 0.32
N ARG A 63 -0.58 -5.68 -0.89
CA ARG A 63 -1.72 -5.37 -1.76
C ARG A 63 -2.96 -6.13 -1.30
N SER A 64 -4.04 -5.40 -0.98
CA SER A 64 -5.34 -6.01 -0.72
C SER A 64 -5.91 -6.62 -2.00
N PRO A 65 -6.78 -7.64 -1.90
CA PRO A 65 -7.65 -7.98 -3.01
C PRO A 65 -8.55 -6.79 -3.41
N PRO A 66 -9.14 -6.79 -4.61
CA PRO A 66 -10.07 -5.76 -5.05
C PRO A 66 -11.34 -5.79 -4.20
N ILE A 67 -11.53 -4.72 -3.44
CA ILE A 67 -12.62 -4.53 -2.48
C ILE A 67 -13.33 -3.20 -2.71
N CYS A 68 -14.60 -3.14 -2.34
CA CYS A 68 -15.38 -1.91 -2.39
C CYS A 68 -15.00 -1.01 -1.22
N VAL A 69 -14.49 0.18 -1.53
CA VAL A 69 -14.07 1.19 -0.54
C VAL A 69 -14.82 2.50 -0.74
N PRO A 70 -15.07 3.29 0.33
CA PRO A 70 -15.69 4.61 0.21
C PRO A 70 -14.80 5.58 -0.56
N LEU A 71 -15.40 6.58 -1.21
CA LEU A 71 -14.66 7.63 -1.94
C LEU A 71 -13.64 8.37 -1.05
N GLU A 72 -13.94 8.53 0.24
CA GLU A 72 -13.09 9.18 1.24
C GLU A 72 -12.06 8.21 1.87
N ILE A 73 -11.69 7.13 1.18
CA ILE A 73 -10.80 6.10 1.74
C ILE A 73 -9.46 6.67 2.22
N CYS A 74 -8.92 7.69 1.55
CA CYS A 74 -7.68 8.35 1.95
C CYS A 74 -7.76 9.05 3.31
N ASP A 75 -8.95 9.41 3.81
CA ASP A 75 -9.10 9.99 5.14
C ASP A 75 -8.84 8.97 6.24
N ARG A 76 -8.87 7.67 5.92
CA ARG A 76 -8.62 6.58 6.87
C ARG A 76 -7.17 6.14 6.92
N PHE A 77 -6.34 6.64 5.99
CA PHE A 77 -4.94 6.26 5.87
C PHE A 77 -3.99 7.43 6.07
N THR A 78 -2.77 7.11 6.46
CA THR A 78 -1.60 7.99 6.46
C THR A 78 -0.48 7.28 5.70
N CYS A 79 0.41 8.04 5.08
CA CYS A 79 1.57 7.49 4.40
C CYS A 79 2.80 7.55 5.29
N ASP A 80 3.45 6.40 5.46
CA ASP A 80 4.75 6.38 6.11
C ASP A 80 5.76 7.07 5.19
N ASN A 81 6.48 8.05 5.74
CA ASN A 81 7.48 8.92 5.07
C ASN A 81 6.96 10.21 4.41
N GLY A 82 5.73 10.63 4.71
CA GLY A 82 5.27 11.99 4.36
C GLY A 82 4.72 12.16 2.94
N GLY A 83 4.53 11.07 2.20
CA GLY A 83 3.75 11.07 0.97
C GLY A 83 2.27 11.36 1.19
N GLU A 84 1.53 11.51 0.10
CA GLU A 84 0.08 11.71 0.09
C GLU A 84 -0.63 10.44 -0.34
N CYS A 85 -1.75 10.10 0.32
CA CYS A 85 -2.63 9.06 -0.19
C CYS A 85 -3.29 9.54 -1.48
N ARG A 86 -3.19 8.75 -2.55
CA ARG A 86 -3.85 9.03 -3.83
C ARG A 86 -4.63 7.83 -4.32
N ILE A 87 -5.71 8.13 -5.02
CA ILE A 87 -6.51 7.17 -5.78
C ILE A 87 -6.08 7.30 -7.24
N PHE A 88 -5.65 6.19 -7.83
CA PHE A 88 -5.29 6.10 -9.23
C PHE A 88 -6.43 5.48 -10.02
N ASP A 89 -6.78 6.13 -11.12
CA ASP A 89 -7.90 5.74 -11.99
C ASP A 89 -7.49 4.57 -12.90
N THR A 90 -7.49 3.37 -12.31
CA THR A 90 -7.26 2.08 -12.96
C THR A 90 -8.44 1.15 -12.69
N PHE A 91 -8.45 -0.06 -13.27
CA PHE A 91 -9.45 -1.08 -12.95
C PHE A 91 -8.81 -2.40 -12.50
N PRO A 92 -8.96 -2.81 -11.23
CA PRO A 92 -9.53 -2.05 -10.11
C PRO A 92 -8.71 -0.76 -9.85
N ALA A 93 -9.32 0.24 -9.21
CA ALA A 93 -8.60 1.45 -8.84
C ALA A 93 -7.47 1.11 -7.85
N GLU A 94 -6.39 1.87 -7.83
CA GLU A 94 -5.32 1.66 -6.86
C GLU A 94 -5.32 2.78 -5.83
N VAL A 95 -5.29 2.44 -4.54
CA VAL A 95 -5.07 3.39 -3.45
C VAL A 95 -3.70 3.10 -2.88
N ARG A 96 -2.79 4.06 -3.01
CA ARG A 96 -1.41 3.96 -2.52
C ARG A 96 -0.86 5.33 -2.19
N CYS A 97 0.28 5.34 -1.52
CA CYS A 97 0.99 6.58 -1.27
C CYS A 97 1.73 7.05 -2.52
N SER A 98 1.83 8.37 -2.63
CA SER A 98 2.57 9.08 -3.67
C SER A 98 3.28 10.28 -3.06
N GLY A 99 4.61 10.28 -3.09
CA GLY A 99 5.49 11.42 -2.80
C GLY A 99 6.20 11.93 -4.04
#